data_AF-A0A922CMW2-F1
#
_entry.id   AF-A0A922CMW2-F1
#
_cell.length_a   1.000
_cell.length_b   1.000
_cell.length_c   1.000
_cell.angle_alpha   90.00
_cell.angle_beta   90.00
_cell.angle_gamma   90.00
#
_symmetry.space_group_name_H-M   'P 1'
#
loop_
_entity.id
_entity.type
_entity.pdbx_description
1 polymer ?
#
loop_
_entity_poly.entity_id
_entity_poly.type
_entity_poly.pdbx_seq_one_letter_code
_entity_poly.pdbx_strand_id
1 'polypeptide(L)'
;MARIATFVFFDLETSGLPSEEHNRSRITELSMVAVRRDHILDQAELVKSKNSEPLCPRVINKLTLCLNPRKMITDGSTRVTGMTNELLEHQAPFDLQVFSELDLFLNRLEKPVCLVAHNGMNFDFPIFKNHLDKLNVHLHDDLLCADSLNGVYDIEEGNEERKIIKVQSECKADNIDVSRPLTAMKAENETTPLKRKLKLPHQPAVKRRLYFDGNTKPSKSYKVSDIHARKVGGPPRNAHRAEDDCMMLVEIAVMMGSELVQWFDDNHLLFSNVKPMTPGVRLGE
;
A
#
# COMPACT_ATOMS: atom_id res chain seq x y z
N MET A 1 -5.08 -14.51 -7.92
CA MET A 1 -3.81 -13.83 -7.57
C MET A 1 -3.23 -14.49 -6.34
N ALA A 2 -2.00 -14.16 -5.92
CA ALA A 2 -1.41 -14.76 -4.72
C ALA A 2 -2.18 -14.30 -3.46
N ARG A 3 -2.46 -15.22 -2.53
CA ARG A 3 -3.06 -14.89 -1.24
C ARG A 3 -1.95 -14.51 -0.27
N ILE A 4 -1.83 -13.22 0.04
CA ILE A 4 -0.76 -12.68 0.88
C ILE A 4 -0.93 -13.21 2.31
N ALA A 5 0.17 -13.71 2.90
CA ALA A 5 0.20 -14.26 4.25
C ALA A 5 0.69 -13.22 5.27
N THR A 6 1.68 -12.39 4.91
CA THR A 6 2.20 -11.32 5.77
C THR A 6 2.24 -9.99 5.04
N PHE A 7 1.71 -8.95 5.67
CA PHE A 7 1.82 -7.57 5.21
C PHE A 7 2.94 -6.87 6.00
N VAL A 8 3.82 -6.17 5.30
CA VAL A 8 4.86 -5.34 5.89
C VAL A 8 4.55 -3.90 5.53
N PHE A 9 3.94 -3.18 6.47
CA PHE A 9 3.72 -1.75 6.33
C PHE A 9 5.08 -1.06 6.32
N PHE A 10 5.30 -0.26 5.30
CA PHE A 10 6.61 0.28 4.94
C PHE A 10 6.49 1.78 4.71
N ASP A 11 7.39 2.54 5.32
CA ASP A 11 7.42 3.99 5.21
C ASP A 11 8.86 4.51 5.29
N LEU A 12 9.13 5.58 4.55
CA LEU A 12 10.42 6.25 4.50
C LEU A 12 10.27 7.74 4.82
N GLU A 13 11.10 8.23 5.74
CA GLU A 13 11.46 9.64 5.76
C GLU A 13 12.70 9.88 4.89
N THR A 14 12.75 11.03 4.24
CA THR A 14 13.80 11.33 3.26
C THR A 14 14.36 12.74 3.38
N SER A 15 15.55 12.96 2.82
CA SER A 15 16.22 14.26 2.77
C SER A 15 15.40 15.38 2.12
N GLY A 16 14.40 15.03 1.32
CA GLY A 16 13.54 15.95 0.58
C GLY A 16 12.68 15.22 -0.44
N LEU A 17 11.67 15.89 -0.99
CA LEU A 17 10.74 15.28 -1.93
C LEU A 17 11.40 15.00 -3.30
N PRO A 18 11.16 13.84 -3.93
CA PRO A 18 11.74 13.52 -5.24
C PRO A 18 11.46 14.58 -6.31
N SER A 19 10.26 15.16 -6.32
CA SER A 19 9.87 16.22 -7.25
C SER A 19 10.66 17.52 -7.08
N GLU A 20 11.10 17.82 -5.86
CA GLU A 20 11.87 19.04 -5.54
C GLU A 20 13.37 18.81 -5.70
N GLU A 21 13.82 17.56 -5.50
CA GLU A 21 15.22 17.19 -5.53
C GLU A 21 15.65 16.54 -6.85
N HIS A 22 14.85 16.66 -7.91
CA HIS A 22 15.07 16.01 -9.21
C HIS A 22 15.42 14.52 -9.08
N ASN A 23 14.67 13.80 -8.24
CA ASN A 23 14.83 12.39 -7.92
C ASN A 23 16.19 12.03 -7.33
N ARG A 24 16.69 12.88 -6.43
CA ARG A 24 17.94 12.67 -5.68
C ARG A 24 17.71 12.52 -4.18
N SER A 25 16.49 12.21 -3.76
CA SER A 25 16.13 11.97 -2.37
C SER A 25 16.93 10.82 -1.76
N ARG A 26 17.29 10.97 -0.49
CA ARG A 26 18.04 9.98 0.29
C ARG A 26 17.25 9.62 1.54
N ILE A 27 17.34 8.37 1.96
CA ILE A 27 16.60 7.87 3.12
C ILE A 27 17.23 8.44 4.40
N THR A 28 16.41 8.95 5.31
CA THR A 28 16.79 9.45 6.64
C THR A 28 16.19 8.61 7.76
N GLU A 29 15.01 8.02 7.54
CA GLU A 29 14.38 7.04 8.43
C GLU A 29 13.69 5.98 7.57
N LEU A 30 13.68 4.74 8.03
CA LEU A 30 12.99 3.62 7.38
C LEU A 30 12.28 2.81 8.47
N SER A 31 11.00 2.49 8.26
CA SER A 31 10.28 1.55 9.12
C SER A 31 9.64 0.42 8.34
N MET A 32 9.67 -0.77 8.95
CA MET A 32 8.97 -1.98 8.51
C MET A 32 8.18 -2.54 9.70
N VAL A 33 6.85 -2.56 9.55
CA VAL A 33 5.92 -3.11 10.55
C VAL A 33 5.19 -4.29 9.93
N ALA A 34 5.58 -5.51 10.34
CA ALA A 34 5.07 -6.75 9.79
C ALA A 34 3.93 -7.34 10.63
N VAL A 35 2.81 -7.64 9.98
CA VAL A 35 1.61 -8.24 10.58
C VAL A 35 1.09 -9.37 9.69
N ARG A 36 0.80 -10.53 10.29
CA ARG A 36 0.17 -11.65 9.56
C ARG A 36 -1.28 -11.32 9.20
N ARG A 37 -1.73 -11.87 8.08
CA ARG A 37 -3.08 -11.67 7.54
C ARG A 37 -4.16 -12.01 8.55
N ASP A 38 -4.05 -13.17 9.19
CA ASP A 38 -5.03 -13.64 10.19
C ASP A 38 -5.15 -12.63 11.33
N HIS A 39 -4.04 -12.09 11.82
CA HIS A 39 -4.06 -11.09 12.89
C HIS A 39 -4.72 -9.76 12.50
N ILE A 40 -4.61 -9.32 11.24
CA ILE A 40 -5.35 -8.14 10.76
C ILE A 40 -6.85 -8.45 10.73
N LEU A 41 -7.24 -9.60 10.18
CA LEU A 41 -8.65 -9.96 10.00
C LEU A 41 -9.34 -10.26 11.34
N ASP A 42 -8.69 -11.02 12.22
CA ASP A 42 -9.21 -11.34 13.54
C ASP A 42 -9.37 -10.06 14.37
N GLN A 43 -8.39 -9.14 14.31
CA GLN A 43 -8.51 -7.84 14.97
C GLN A 43 -9.65 -7.00 14.39
N ALA A 44 -9.85 -7.03 13.07
CA ALA A 44 -10.96 -6.32 12.43
C ALA A 44 -12.33 -6.82 12.93
N GLU A 45 -12.49 -8.14 13.08
CA GLU A 45 -13.74 -8.71 13.62
C GLU A 45 -13.92 -8.43 15.11
N LEU A 46 -12.85 -8.41 15.90
CA LEU A 46 -12.90 -8.00 17.30
C LEU A 46 -13.35 -6.55 17.47
N VAL A 47 -12.77 -5.62 16.69
CA VAL A 47 -13.11 -4.19 16.74
C VAL A 47 -14.55 -3.93 16.29
N LYS A 48 -15.09 -4.72 15.34
CA LYS A 48 -16.50 -4.64 14.93
C LYS A 48 -17.46 -5.16 16.00
N SER A 49 -17.09 -6.23 16.70
CA SER A 49 -17.96 -6.94 17.63
C SER A 49 -18.00 -6.33 19.04
N LYS A 50 -16.96 -5.60 19.43
CA LYS A 50 -16.83 -5.01 20.76
C LYS A 50 -16.47 -3.54 20.69
N ASN A 51 -17.23 -2.70 21.39
CA ASN A 51 -16.83 -1.33 21.62
C ASN A 51 -15.60 -1.31 22.55
N SER A 52 -14.57 -0.55 22.15
CA SER A 52 -13.36 -0.23 22.92
C SER A 52 -12.21 -1.27 22.93
N GLU A 53 -12.12 -2.15 21.93
CA GLU A 53 -10.92 -2.97 21.72
C GLU A 53 -9.78 -2.14 21.07
N PRO A 54 -8.50 -2.45 21.36
CA PRO A 54 -7.37 -1.78 20.71
C PRO A 54 -7.39 -2.07 19.21
N LEU A 55 -7.02 -1.10 18.38
CA LEU A 55 -7.03 -1.26 16.93
C LEU A 55 -5.83 -2.05 16.40
N CYS A 56 -4.75 -2.06 17.16
CA CYS A 56 -3.50 -2.65 16.73
C CYS A 56 -3.44 -4.13 17.13
N PRO A 57 -3.17 -5.06 16.18
CA PRO A 57 -2.99 -6.47 16.50
C PRO A 57 -1.85 -6.67 17.52
N ARG A 58 -1.99 -7.67 18.41
CA ARG A 58 -0.99 -7.87 19.48
C ARG A 58 0.36 -8.39 18.97
N VAL A 59 0.35 -9.21 17.93
CA VAL A 59 1.54 -9.87 17.38
C VAL A 59 2.00 -9.09 16.15
N ILE A 60 3.08 -8.33 16.32
CA ILE A 60 3.67 -7.45 15.31
C ILE A 60 5.19 -7.55 15.45
N ASN A 61 5.88 -7.67 14.31
CA ASN A 61 7.34 -7.51 14.25
C ASN A 61 7.66 -6.13 13.69
N LYS A 62 8.61 -5.41 14.28
CA LYS A 62 8.97 -4.05 13.86
C LYS A 62 10.48 -3.92 13.67
N LEU A 63 10.88 -3.19 12.64
CA LEU A 63 12.26 -2.76 12.42
C LEU A 63 12.22 -1.29 11.96
N THR A 64 12.83 -0.41 12.74
CA THR A 64 12.91 1.03 12.45
C THR A 64 14.37 1.45 12.55
N LEU A 65 14.89 2.11 11.50
CA LEU A 65 16.28 2.54 11.40
C LEU A 65 16.34 4.03 11.02
N CYS A 66 17.08 4.82 11.80
CA CYS A 66 17.51 6.16 11.39
C CYS A 66 18.83 6.05 10.63
N LEU A 67 18.95 6.75 9.50
CA LEU A 67 20.06 6.59 8.58
C LEU A 67 20.68 7.93 8.23
N ASN A 68 22.00 7.98 8.12
CA ASN A 68 22.68 9.16 7.61
C ASN A 68 22.48 9.24 6.08
N PRO A 69 21.79 10.28 5.55
CA PRO A 69 21.48 10.37 4.12
C PRO A 69 22.71 10.65 3.23
N ARG A 70 23.86 11.01 3.83
CA ARG A 70 25.08 11.49 3.13
C ARG A 70 24.78 12.62 2.14
N LYS A 71 23.82 13.47 2.52
CA LYS A 71 23.30 14.60 1.77
C LYS A 71 22.68 15.58 2.76
N MET A 72 22.71 16.87 2.44
CA MET A 72 21.96 17.86 3.20
C MET A 72 20.45 17.57 3.13
N ILE A 73 19.80 17.59 4.29
CA ILE A 73 18.35 17.51 4.42
C ILE A 73 17.79 18.91 4.15
N THR A 74 16.75 19.00 3.34
CA THR A 74 16.12 20.27 3.01
C THR A 74 15.36 20.81 4.21
N ASP A 75 15.28 22.14 4.35
CA ASP A 75 14.48 22.77 5.42
C ASP A 75 13.01 22.31 5.39
N GLY A 76 12.49 21.99 4.20
CA GLY A 76 11.16 21.42 4.02
C GLY A 76 11.00 20.07 4.71
N SER A 77 11.93 19.14 4.47
CA SER A 77 11.94 17.84 5.14
C SER A 77 12.18 18.00 6.65
N THR A 78 13.15 18.81 7.06
CA THR A 78 13.43 19.06 8.49
C THR A 78 12.20 19.56 9.25
N ARG A 79 11.42 20.48 8.68
CA ARG A 79 10.20 21.00 9.31
C ARG A 79 9.13 19.94 9.50
N VAL A 80 9.07 18.97 8.60
CA VAL A 80 8.02 17.94 8.57
C VAL A 80 8.40 16.77 9.47
N THR A 81 9.63 16.27 9.35
CA THR A 81 10.11 15.04 10.00
C THR A 81 10.83 15.30 11.32
N GLY A 82 11.32 16.52 11.53
CA GLY A 82 12.23 16.84 12.64
C GLY A 82 13.65 16.30 12.47
N MET A 83 13.96 15.61 11.37
CA MET A 83 15.29 15.08 11.11
C MET A 83 16.25 16.18 10.64
N THR A 84 17.43 16.25 11.24
CA THR A 84 18.51 17.15 10.81
C THR A 84 19.78 16.36 10.52
N ASN A 85 20.70 16.96 9.77
CA ASN A 85 21.99 16.34 9.50
C ASN A 85 22.80 16.11 10.78
N GLU A 86 22.69 17.00 11.77
CA GLU A 86 23.36 16.91 13.06
C GLU A 86 22.82 15.71 13.87
N LEU A 87 21.51 15.50 13.90
CA LEU A 87 20.91 14.35 14.60
C LEU A 87 21.35 13.01 14.00
N LEU A 88 21.59 12.99 12.68
CA LEU A 88 21.91 11.78 11.93
C LEU A 88 23.41 11.62 11.65
N GLU A 89 24.27 12.52 12.15
CA GLU A 89 25.69 12.57 11.77
C GLU A 89 26.44 11.27 12.11
N HIS A 90 26.09 10.65 13.24
CA HIS A 90 26.71 9.43 13.74
C HIS A 90 25.96 8.15 13.37
N GLN A 91 24.85 8.25 12.63
CA GLN A 91 24.14 7.07 12.15
C GLN A 91 24.86 6.45 10.95
N ALA A 92 24.68 5.14 10.77
CA ALA A 92 25.14 4.48 9.56
C ALA A 92 24.35 4.97 8.34
N PRO A 93 24.96 5.08 7.16
CA PRO A 93 24.21 5.30 5.93
C PRO A 93 23.47 4.02 5.52
N PHE A 94 22.61 4.12 4.51
CA PHE A 94 22.09 2.92 3.84
C PHE A 94 23.23 2.16 3.14
N ASP A 95 23.67 1.04 3.72
CA ASP A 95 24.79 0.21 3.25
C ASP A 95 24.44 -1.30 3.20
N LEU A 96 25.45 -2.15 2.99
CA LEU A 96 25.26 -3.60 2.90
C LEU A 96 24.81 -4.24 4.23
N GLN A 97 25.16 -3.65 5.38
CA GLN A 97 24.72 -4.16 6.68
C GLN A 97 23.24 -3.86 6.89
N VAL A 98 22.83 -2.62 6.60
CA VAL A 98 21.41 -2.22 6.60
C VAL A 98 20.61 -3.13 5.65
N PHE A 99 21.09 -3.34 4.42
CA PHE A 99 20.43 -4.29 3.50
C PHE A 99 20.29 -5.69 4.09
N SER A 100 21.35 -6.23 4.69
CA SER A 100 21.32 -7.57 5.30
C SER A 100 20.30 -7.67 6.43
N GLU A 101 20.14 -6.62 7.23
CA GLU A 101 19.13 -6.56 8.29
C GLU A 101 17.71 -6.59 7.72
N LEU A 102 17.43 -5.79 6.69
CA LEU A 102 16.14 -5.75 6.02
C LEU A 102 15.81 -7.09 5.35
N ASP A 103 16.76 -7.70 4.64
CA ASP A 103 16.57 -8.97 3.96
C ASP A 103 16.29 -10.10 4.97
N LEU A 104 17.08 -10.19 6.04
CA LEU A 104 16.84 -11.18 7.12
C LEU A 104 15.50 -10.95 7.82
N PHE A 105 15.09 -9.69 8.03
CA PHE A 105 13.80 -9.35 8.60
C PHE A 105 12.64 -9.80 7.71
N LEU A 106 12.74 -9.64 6.39
CA LEU A 106 11.71 -10.09 5.46
C LEU A 106 11.67 -11.62 5.33
N ASN A 107 12.84 -12.27 5.34
CA ASN A 107 12.97 -13.72 5.12
C ASN A 107 12.43 -14.60 6.23
N ARG A 108 12.31 -14.06 7.44
CA ARG A 108 11.71 -14.77 8.58
C ARG A 108 10.18 -14.70 8.63
N LEU A 109 9.54 -13.93 7.75
CA LEU A 109 8.10 -13.75 7.72
C LEU A 109 7.41 -14.87 6.93
N GLU A 110 6.14 -15.13 7.23
CA GLU A 110 5.36 -16.12 6.50
C GLU A 110 5.05 -15.62 5.09
N LYS A 111 5.45 -16.41 4.08
CA LYS A 111 5.24 -16.10 2.66
C LYS A 111 3.82 -16.46 2.20
N PRO A 112 3.26 -15.77 1.19
CA PRO A 112 3.83 -14.62 0.47
C PRO A 112 3.87 -13.35 1.33
N VAL A 113 4.96 -12.58 1.22
CA VAL A 113 5.17 -11.30 1.90
C VAL A 113 4.86 -10.15 0.95
N CYS A 114 4.12 -9.14 1.41
CA CYS A 114 3.83 -7.94 0.63
C CYS A 114 4.24 -6.68 1.40
N LEU A 115 5.10 -5.85 0.80
CA LEU A 115 5.33 -4.49 1.26
C LEU A 115 4.08 -3.65 0.98
N VAL A 116 3.65 -2.83 1.94
CA VAL A 116 2.50 -1.94 1.80
C VAL A 116 2.93 -0.55 2.23
N ALA A 117 3.02 0.36 1.26
CA ALA A 117 3.37 1.75 1.51
C ALA A 117 2.28 2.68 0.96
N HIS A 118 2.16 3.87 1.54
CA HIS A 118 1.13 4.82 1.13
C HIS A 118 1.67 5.77 0.07
N ASN A 119 1.10 5.76 -1.14
CA ASN A 119 1.71 6.39 -2.31
C ASN A 119 3.07 5.78 -2.67
N GLY A 120 3.30 4.53 -2.27
CA GLY A 120 4.59 3.85 -2.39
C GLY A 120 5.13 3.76 -3.81
N MET A 121 4.25 3.63 -4.81
CA MET A 121 4.68 3.57 -6.22
C MET A 121 5.25 4.88 -6.74
N ASN A 122 4.91 6.00 -6.11
CA ASN A 122 5.40 7.34 -6.46
C ASN A 122 6.40 7.90 -5.44
N PHE A 123 6.78 7.12 -4.43
CA PHE A 123 7.65 7.58 -3.35
C PHE A 123 8.54 6.46 -2.82
N ASP A 124 8.06 5.66 -1.86
CA ASP A 124 8.88 4.74 -1.07
C ASP A 124 9.59 3.69 -1.91
N PHE A 125 8.85 2.99 -2.77
CA PHE A 125 9.38 1.84 -3.50
C PHE A 125 10.46 2.25 -4.51
N PRO A 126 10.28 3.30 -5.36
CA PRO A 126 11.36 3.76 -6.24
C PRO A 126 12.61 4.22 -5.49
N ILE A 127 12.46 4.92 -4.36
CA ILE A 127 13.58 5.42 -3.54
C ILE A 127 14.35 4.23 -2.93
N PHE A 128 13.62 3.27 -2.36
CA PHE A 128 14.19 2.06 -1.80
C PHE A 128 14.91 1.23 -2.88
N LYS A 129 14.25 0.98 -4.01
CA LYS A 129 14.82 0.26 -5.16
C LYS A 129 16.10 0.91 -5.69
N ASN A 130 16.15 2.25 -5.74
CA ASN A 130 17.37 2.97 -6.12
C ASN A 130 18.56 2.69 -5.17
N HIS A 131 18.31 2.57 -3.87
CA HIS A 131 19.38 2.27 -2.90
C HIS A 131 19.87 0.83 -3.04
N LEU A 132 18.96 -0.13 -3.25
CA LEU A 132 19.33 -1.53 -3.52
C LEU A 132 20.18 -1.65 -4.80
N ASP A 133 19.74 -1.02 -5.89
CA ASP A 133 20.44 -1.07 -7.17
C ASP A 133 21.85 -0.44 -7.09
N LYS A 134 22.01 0.66 -6.32
CA LYS A 134 23.33 1.28 -6.06
C LYS A 134 24.28 0.38 -5.30
N LEU A 135 23.76 -0.50 -4.44
CA LEU A 135 24.55 -1.50 -3.72
C LEU A 135 24.72 -2.80 -4.50
N ASN A 136 24.09 -2.91 -5.68
CA ASN A 136 24.05 -4.13 -6.50
C ASN A 136 23.50 -5.35 -5.72
N VAL A 137 22.46 -5.12 -4.91
CA VAL A 137 21.77 -6.14 -4.12
C VAL A 137 20.30 -6.24 -4.52
N HIS A 138 19.70 -7.39 -4.24
CA HIS A 138 18.33 -7.69 -4.62
C HIS A 138 17.64 -8.40 -3.45
N LEU A 139 16.39 -8.01 -3.17
CA LEU A 139 15.51 -8.77 -2.29
C LEU A 139 15.00 -10.02 -3.03
N HIS A 140 14.33 -10.92 -2.31
CA HIS A 140 13.78 -12.13 -2.90
C HIS A 140 12.82 -11.83 -4.06
N ASP A 141 12.94 -12.62 -5.12
CA ASP A 141 12.17 -12.46 -6.37
C ASP A 141 10.65 -12.64 -6.18
N ASP A 142 10.22 -13.23 -5.07
CA ASP A 142 8.81 -13.45 -4.73
C ASP A 142 8.22 -12.36 -3.80
N LEU A 143 8.99 -11.33 -3.47
CA LEU A 143 8.51 -10.21 -2.65
C LEU A 143 7.47 -9.40 -3.42
N LEU A 144 6.29 -9.24 -2.82
CA LEU A 144 5.20 -8.45 -3.38
C LEU A 144 5.23 -7.02 -2.84
N CYS A 145 4.61 -6.08 -3.55
CA CYS A 145 4.32 -4.74 -3.06
C CYS A 145 2.95 -4.23 -3.51
N ALA A 146 2.31 -3.41 -2.68
CA ALA A 146 1.02 -2.78 -2.97
C ALA A 146 0.97 -1.35 -2.42
N ASP A 147 0.17 -0.50 -3.07
CA ASP A 147 -0.01 0.90 -2.70
C ASP A 147 -1.31 1.10 -1.92
N SER A 148 -1.21 1.42 -0.64
CA SER A 148 -2.36 1.55 0.25
C SER A 148 -3.26 2.74 -0.12
N LEU A 149 -2.69 3.81 -0.68
CA LEU A 149 -3.46 4.97 -1.09
C LEU A 149 -4.46 4.57 -2.19
N ASN A 150 -4.08 3.67 -3.11
CA ASN A 150 -4.95 3.19 -4.20
C ASN A 150 -6.03 2.28 -3.64
N GLY A 151 -5.66 1.37 -2.74
CA GLY A 151 -6.61 0.46 -2.10
C GLY A 151 -7.69 1.19 -1.32
N VAL A 152 -7.31 2.19 -0.52
CA VAL A 152 -8.29 2.99 0.24
C VAL A 152 -9.19 3.76 -0.73
N TYR A 153 -8.61 4.43 -1.73
CA TYR A 153 -9.35 5.21 -2.72
C TYR A 153 -10.39 4.38 -3.48
N ASP A 154 -9.97 3.27 -4.09
CA ASP A 154 -10.83 2.41 -4.90
C ASP A 154 -12.02 1.87 -4.08
N ILE A 155 -11.78 1.50 -2.83
CA ILE A 155 -12.81 0.98 -1.93
C ILE A 155 -13.79 2.10 -1.52
N GLU A 156 -13.30 3.27 -1.15
CA GLU A 156 -14.17 4.38 -0.73
C GLU A 156 -15.05 4.88 -1.88
N GLU A 157 -14.48 5.15 -3.05
CA GLU A 157 -15.25 5.63 -4.20
C GLU A 157 -16.18 4.55 -4.77
N GLY A 158 -15.71 3.29 -4.87
CA GLY A 158 -16.56 2.18 -5.29
C GLY A 158 -17.76 1.97 -4.35
N ASN A 159 -17.60 2.27 -3.06
CA ASN A 159 -18.70 2.24 -2.11
C ASN A 159 -19.67 3.43 -2.28
N GLU A 160 -19.20 4.62 -2.62
CA GLU A 160 -20.08 5.76 -2.92
C GLU A 160 -20.89 5.52 -4.19
N GLU A 161 -20.28 4.98 -5.26
CA GLU A 161 -20.99 4.59 -6.48
C GLU A 161 -22.09 3.55 -6.19
N ARG A 162 -21.77 2.52 -5.39
CA ARG A 162 -22.75 1.51 -4.96
C ARG A 162 -23.89 2.10 -4.15
N LYS A 163 -23.63 3.08 -3.28
CA LYS A 163 -24.69 3.78 -2.53
C LYS A 163 -25.58 4.60 -3.46
N ILE A 164 -25.02 5.33 -4.42
CA ILE A 164 -25.78 6.11 -5.40
C ILE A 164 -26.69 5.19 -6.22
N ILE A 165 -26.17 4.06 -6.69
CA ILE A 165 -26.95 3.07 -7.45
C ILE A 165 -28.09 2.49 -6.58
N LYS A 166 -27.82 2.16 -5.31
CA LYS A 166 -28.86 1.66 -4.38
C LYS A 166 -29.96 2.69 -4.14
N VAL A 167 -29.61 3.94 -3.84
CA VAL A 167 -30.58 5.03 -3.66
C VAL A 167 -31.41 5.25 -4.93
N GLN A 168 -30.78 5.23 -6.11
CA GLN A 168 -31.50 5.35 -7.39
C GLN A 168 -32.40 4.14 -7.70
N SER A 169 -32.04 2.94 -7.24
CA SER A 169 -32.87 1.74 -7.40
C SER A 169 -34.06 1.70 -6.43
N GLU A 170 -33.89 2.22 -5.21
CA GLU A 170 -34.94 2.34 -4.20
C GLU A 170 -35.95 3.44 -4.56
N CYS A 171 -35.49 4.56 -5.15
CA CYS A 171 -36.36 5.62 -5.65
C CYS A 171 -37.15 5.24 -6.92
N LYS A 172 -36.89 4.09 -7.54
CA LYS A 172 -37.61 3.60 -8.74
C LYS A 172 -38.68 2.55 -8.45
N ALA A 173 -38.95 2.27 -7.18
CA ALA A 173 -40.04 1.37 -6.79
C ALA A 173 -41.39 2.13 -6.72
N ASP A 174 -41.93 2.51 -7.89
CA ASP A 174 -43.38 2.71 -8.05
C ASP A 174 -43.82 2.32 -9.48
N ASN A 175 -44.61 1.24 -9.50
CA ASN A 175 -45.54 0.73 -10.52
C ASN A 175 -45.09 0.57 -11.99
N ILE A 176 -44.77 -0.67 -12.38
CA ILE A 176 -45.13 -1.21 -13.70
C ILE A 176 -45.69 -2.63 -13.54
N ASP A 177 -47.01 -2.75 -13.71
CA ASP A 177 -47.71 -3.98 -14.10
C ASP A 177 -47.64 -4.12 -15.63
N VAL A 178 -46.98 -5.15 -16.16
CA VAL A 178 -47.44 -5.84 -17.37
C VAL A 178 -46.95 -7.29 -17.38
N SER A 179 -47.92 -8.18 -17.50
CA SER A 179 -47.86 -9.60 -17.82
C SER A 179 -46.91 -10.06 -18.95
N ARG A 180 -46.43 -11.32 -18.80
CA ARG A 180 -46.18 -12.39 -19.81
C ARG A 180 -44.77 -12.52 -20.44
N PRO A 181 -44.37 -13.71 -20.94
CA PRO A 181 -44.11 -14.98 -20.23
C PRO A 181 -42.69 -15.54 -20.44
N LEU A 182 -42.28 -16.45 -19.55
CA LEU A 182 -41.10 -17.32 -19.68
C LEU A 182 -41.19 -18.20 -20.93
N THR A 183 -40.36 -17.97 -21.94
CA THR A 183 -40.04 -19.02 -22.93
C THR A 183 -38.73 -18.71 -23.63
N ALA A 184 -37.74 -19.60 -23.42
CA ALA A 184 -36.60 -19.95 -24.28
C ALA A 184 -35.27 -20.10 -23.52
N MET A 185 -35.25 -20.94 -22.47
CA MET A 185 -34.09 -21.79 -22.25
C MET A 185 -34.19 -22.95 -23.26
N LYS A 186 -33.32 -22.97 -24.28
CA LYS A 186 -32.69 -24.16 -24.93
C LYS A 186 -32.34 -23.89 -26.39
N ALA A 187 -31.06 -23.61 -26.62
CA ALA A 187 -30.25 -23.88 -27.82
C ALA A 187 -28.90 -23.20 -27.53
N GLU A 188 -27.73 -23.83 -27.42
CA GLU A 188 -27.22 -25.14 -27.83
C GLU A 188 -26.02 -25.47 -26.93
N ASN A 189 -25.89 -26.75 -26.59
CA ASN A 189 -24.66 -27.37 -26.11
C ASN A 189 -23.83 -27.84 -27.33
N GLU A 190 -22.59 -28.27 -27.05
CA GLU A 190 -21.68 -29.11 -27.87
C GLU A 190 -20.59 -28.30 -28.63
N THR A 191 -19.28 -28.43 -28.37
CA THR A 191 -18.44 -29.63 -28.13
C THR A 191 -17.11 -29.27 -27.40
N THR A 192 -16.39 -30.27 -26.88
CA THR A 192 -15.13 -30.23 -26.07
C THR A 192 -14.13 -31.29 -26.63
N PRO A 193 -12.79 -31.34 -26.39
CA PRO A 193 -11.72 -30.36 -26.07
C PRO A 193 -10.45 -30.49 -26.99
N LEU A 194 -9.50 -29.54 -26.93
CA LEU A 194 -8.07 -29.83 -27.21
C LEU A 194 -7.11 -29.15 -26.21
N LYS A 195 -6.22 -29.96 -25.62
CA LYS A 195 -5.10 -29.56 -24.75
C LYS A 195 -4.10 -28.64 -25.50
N ARG A 196 -3.70 -27.50 -24.93
CA ARG A 196 -2.30 -27.02 -25.06
C ARG A 196 -1.87 -25.90 -24.08
N LYS A 197 -0.81 -26.22 -23.35
CA LYS A 197 0.23 -25.39 -22.70
C LYS A 197 -0.22 -24.31 -21.69
N LEU A 198 0.04 -24.60 -20.42
CA LEU A 198 0.14 -23.61 -19.34
C LEU A 198 1.18 -22.54 -19.73
N LYS A 199 0.69 -21.38 -20.17
CA LYS A 199 1.43 -20.12 -20.06
C LYS A 199 1.10 -19.57 -18.68
N LEU A 200 2.10 -19.43 -17.81
CA LEU A 200 1.97 -18.52 -16.68
C LEU A 200 1.59 -17.15 -17.26
N PRO A 201 0.52 -16.49 -16.76
CA PRO A 201 0.13 -15.20 -17.27
C PRO A 201 1.30 -14.24 -17.04
N HIS A 202 1.88 -13.74 -18.13
CA HIS A 202 2.63 -12.51 -18.10
C HIS A 202 1.68 -11.46 -17.55
N GLN A 203 1.85 -11.10 -16.28
CA GLN A 203 1.08 -10.02 -15.69
C GLN A 203 1.52 -8.75 -16.41
N PRO A 204 0.66 -8.10 -17.22
CA PRO A 204 1.00 -6.79 -17.73
C PRO A 204 1.22 -5.89 -16.52
N ALA A 205 2.31 -5.13 -16.52
CA ALA A 205 2.52 -4.08 -15.53
C ALA A 205 1.28 -3.18 -15.60
N VAL A 206 0.42 -3.23 -14.58
CA VAL A 206 -0.74 -2.35 -14.50
C VAL A 206 -0.18 -0.97 -14.24
N LYS A 207 0.03 -0.20 -15.31
CA LYS A 207 0.37 1.22 -15.24
C LYS A 207 -0.84 1.94 -14.66
N ARG A 208 -0.90 2.03 -13.33
CA ARG A 208 -1.90 2.84 -12.66
C ARG A 208 -1.46 4.29 -12.75
N ARG A 209 -2.17 5.05 -13.60
CA ARG A 209 -2.04 6.51 -13.63
C ARG A 209 -2.38 7.07 -12.25
N LEU A 210 -1.79 8.23 -11.95
CA LEU A 210 -2.02 8.98 -10.71
C LEU A 210 -3.50 9.02 -10.34
N TYR A 211 -3.73 9.09 -9.03
CA TYR A 211 -4.96 9.59 -8.42
C TYR A 211 -5.52 10.74 -9.26
N PHE A 212 -6.67 10.51 -9.88
CA PHE A 212 -7.45 11.51 -10.63
C PHE A 212 -6.91 11.97 -11.99
N ASP A 213 -5.99 11.25 -12.64
CA ASP A 213 -5.56 11.61 -13.99
C ASP A 213 -6.66 11.34 -15.04
N GLY A 214 -7.61 12.28 -15.13
CA GLY A 214 -8.83 12.23 -15.94
C GLY A 214 -10.14 12.40 -15.15
N ASN A 215 -10.11 12.34 -13.82
CA ASN A 215 -11.28 12.51 -12.94
C ASN A 215 -11.21 13.85 -12.18
N THR A 216 -12.36 14.33 -11.71
CA THR A 216 -12.39 15.48 -10.78
C THR A 216 -11.61 15.15 -9.51
N LYS A 217 -10.81 16.11 -9.04
CA LYS A 217 -10.13 16.05 -7.73
C LYS A 217 -11.12 15.53 -6.67
N PRO A 218 -10.72 14.59 -5.81
CA PRO A 218 -11.62 14.00 -4.84
C PRO A 218 -12.06 15.09 -3.87
N SER A 219 -13.29 14.96 -3.40
CA SER A 219 -13.81 15.84 -2.35
C SER A 219 -13.10 15.61 -1.00
N LYS A 220 -12.57 14.40 -0.78
CA LYS A 220 -11.89 13.99 0.44
C LYS A 220 -10.37 13.97 0.25
N SER A 221 -9.63 14.32 1.32
CA SER A 221 -8.18 14.13 1.36
C SER A 221 -7.85 12.65 1.59
N TYR A 222 -6.83 12.15 0.92
CA TYR A 222 -6.37 10.78 1.09
C TYR A 222 -4.96 10.70 1.69
N LYS A 223 -4.49 11.74 2.38
CA LYS A 223 -3.26 11.60 3.21
C LYS A 223 -3.49 10.55 4.30
N VAL A 224 -2.45 9.81 4.70
CA VAL A 224 -2.52 8.78 5.77
C VAL A 224 -3.22 9.31 7.02
N SER A 225 -2.79 10.46 7.52
CA SER A 225 -3.36 11.11 8.71
C SER A 225 -4.84 11.44 8.56
N ASP A 226 -5.26 11.92 7.39
CA ASP A 226 -6.65 12.25 7.11
C ASP A 226 -7.53 11.00 6.97
N ILE A 227 -6.99 9.92 6.38
CA ILE A 227 -7.68 8.62 6.30
C ILE A 227 -7.82 8.04 7.70
N HIS A 228 -6.74 8.04 8.47
CA HIS A 228 -6.70 7.55 9.84
C HIS A 228 -7.72 8.29 10.70
N ALA A 229 -7.70 9.63 10.70
CA ALA A 229 -8.67 10.44 11.44
C ALA A 229 -10.14 10.13 11.07
N ARG A 230 -10.43 9.81 9.80
CA ARG A 230 -11.78 9.43 9.35
C ARG A 230 -12.19 8.01 9.73
N LYS A 231 -11.27 7.04 9.65
CA LYS A 231 -11.56 5.61 9.86
C LYS A 231 -11.49 5.22 11.32
N VAL A 232 -10.48 5.72 12.01
CA VAL A 232 -10.11 5.37 13.39
C VAL A 232 -10.64 6.41 14.37
N GLY A 233 -10.55 7.70 14.01
CA GLY A 233 -10.86 8.81 14.89
C GLY A 233 -9.67 9.26 15.74
N GLY A 234 -9.78 10.48 16.28
CA GLY A 234 -8.69 11.13 17.02
C GLY A 234 -7.65 11.81 16.10
N PRO A 235 -6.78 12.65 16.67
CA PRO A 235 -5.71 13.30 15.90
C PRO A 235 -4.62 12.28 15.53
N PRO A 236 -3.93 12.47 14.39
CA PRO A 236 -2.78 11.65 14.03
C PRO A 236 -1.69 11.77 15.10
N ARG A 237 -1.07 10.65 15.45
CA ARG A 237 0.00 10.60 16.45
C ARG A 237 1.34 10.69 15.74
N ASN A 238 2.12 11.72 16.05
CA ASN A 238 3.48 11.91 15.53
C ASN A 238 3.61 11.67 14.01
N ALA A 239 2.69 12.21 13.22
CA ALA A 239 2.76 12.11 11.76
C ALA A 239 4.14 12.56 11.26
N HIS A 240 4.64 11.90 10.22
CA HIS A 240 5.99 12.11 9.68
C HIS A 240 7.12 11.57 10.57
N ARG A 241 6.81 10.48 11.29
CA ARG A 241 7.80 9.53 11.80
C ARG A 241 7.51 8.19 11.16
N ALA A 242 8.52 7.55 10.57
CA ALA A 242 8.29 6.39 9.71
C ALA A 242 7.53 5.25 10.43
N GLU A 243 7.84 5.00 11.70
CA GLU A 243 7.14 3.97 12.50
C GLU A 243 5.68 4.35 12.78
N ASP A 244 5.42 5.60 13.17
CA ASP A 244 4.08 6.05 13.52
C ASP A 244 3.16 6.05 12.28
N ASP A 245 3.68 6.42 11.11
CA ASP A 245 2.96 6.36 9.83
C ASP A 245 2.67 4.90 9.41
N CYS A 246 3.61 3.98 9.60
CA CYS A 246 3.35 2.54 9.43
C CYS A 246 2.26 2.02 10.37
N MET A 247 2.27 2.43 11.65
CA MET A 247 1.27 2.03 12.63
C MET A 247 -0.11 2.58 12.29
N MET A 248 -0.21 3.81 11.77
CA MET A 248 -1.48 4.32 11.23
C MET A 248 -2.01 3.47 10.08
N LEU A 249 -1.13 3.00 9.17
CA LEU A 249 -1.53 2.09 8.09
C LEU A 249 -2.00 0.72 8.60
N VAL A 250 -1.38 0.18 9.64
CA VAL A 250 -1.87 -1.05 10.31
C VAL A 250 -3.29 -0.83 10.82
N GLU A 251 -3.55 0.26 11.53
CA GLU A 251 -4.88 0.56 12.09
C GLU A 251 -5.92 0.79 10.99
N ILE A 252 -5.54 1.47 9.90
CA ILE A 252 -6.40 1.63 8.71
C ILE A 252 -6.73 0.25 8.12
N ALA A 253 -5.75 -0.64 7.99
CA ALA A 253 -5.97 -1.98 7.46
C ALA A 253 -6.89 -2.82 8.34
N VAL A 254 -6.79 -2.71 9.67
CA VAL A 254 -7.74 -3.35 10.60
C VAL A 254 -9.13 -2.76 10.44
N MET A 255 -9.27 -1.43 10.37
CA MET A 255 -10.58 -0.78 10.22
C MET A 255 -11.28 -1.12 8.90
N MET A 256 -10.51 -1.32 7.83
CA MET A 256 -11.07 -1.72 6.52
C MET A 256 -11.18 -3.25 6.37
N GLY A 257 -10.47 -4.01 7.21
CA GLY A 257 -10.55 -5.45 7.33
C GLY A 257 -10.40 -6.19 6.00
N SER A 258 -11.33 -7.12 5.75
CA SER A 258 -11.29 -8.01 4.59
C SER A 258 -11.32 -7.29 3.24
N GLU A 259 -11.96 -6.11 3.14
CA GLU A 259 -12.05 -5.38 1.87
C GLU A 259 -10.67 -4.93 1.39
N LEU A 260 -9.89 -4.30 2.28
CA LEU A 260 -8.55 -3.82 1.93
C LEU A 260 -7.55 -4.97 1.78
N VAL A 261 -7.62 -5.97 2.65
CA VAL A 261 -6.78 -7.17 2.55
C VAL A 261 -7.02 -7.91 1.23
N GLN A 262 -8.28 -8.06 0.80
CA GLN A 262 -8.60 -8.67 -0.49
C GLN A 262 -8.17 -7.78 -1.65
N TRP A 263 -8.30 -6.46 -1.52
CA TRP A 263 -7.79 -5.55 -2.53
C TRP A 263 -6.27 -5.74 -2.72
N PHE A 264 -5.47 -5.89 -1.65
CA PHE A 264 -4.05 -6.18 -1.80
C PHE A 264 -3.76 -7.51 -2.52
N ASP A 265 -4.54 -8.56 -2.24
CA ASP A 265 -4.41 -9.83 -2.96
C ASP A 265 -4.65 -9.64 -4.47
N ASP A 266 -5.59 -8.79 -4.85
CA ASP A 266 -5.99 -8.59 -6.24
C ASP A 266 -5.18 -7.51 -6.99
N ASN A 267 -4.33 -6.77 -6.29
CA ASN A 267 -3.72 -5.55 -6.83
C ASN A 267 -2.22 -5.39 -6.52
N HIS A 268 -1.58 -6.39 -5.90
CA HIS A 268 -0.15 -6.39 -5.71
C HIS A 268 0.62 -6.58 -7.02
N LEU A 269 1.90 -6.20 -6.97
CA LEU A 269 2.88 -6.44 -8.02
C LEU A 269 4.12 -7.10 -7.40
N LEU A 270 4.97 -7.73 -8.21
CA LEU A 270 6.31 -8.10 -7.76
C LEU A 270 7.12 -6.83 -7.51
N PHE A 271 7.80 -6.75 -6.36
CA PHE A 271 8.67 -5.62 -6.04
C PHE A 271 9.81 -5.48 -7.06
N SER A 272 10.27 -6.59 -7.65
CA SER A 272 11.25 -6.60 -8.75
C SER A 272 10.81 -5.79 -9.98
N ASN A 273 9.50 -5.58 -10.16
CA ASN A 273 8.95 -4.79 -11.27
C ASN A 273 8.92 -3.28 -10.98
N VAL A 274 9.20 -2.86 -9.74
CA VAL A 274 9.31 -1.44 -9.39
C VAL A 274 10.51 -0.83 -10.11
N LYS A 275 10.30 0.31 -10.76
CA LYS A 275 11.39 1.06 -11.36
C LYS A 275 12.13 1.87 -10.29
N PRO A 276 13.48 1.84 -10.26
CA PRO A 276 14.24 2.67 -9.35
C PRO A 276 14.03 4.15 -9.63
N MET A 277 14.00 4.95 -8.59
CA MET A 277 14.07 6.39 -8.70
C MET A 277 15.33 6.77 -9.48
N THR A 278 15.16 7.50 -10.59
CA THR A 278 16.27 7.90 -11.48
C THR A 278 16.21 9.41 -11.69
N PRO A 279 17.35 10.14 -11.62
CA PRO A 279 17.38 11.57 -11.84
C PRO A 279 16.66 11.98 -13.14
N GLY A 280 15.70 12.90 -13.03
CA GLY A 280 14.94 13.43 -14.16
C GLY A 280 13.85 12.52 -14.75
N VAL A 281 13.64 11.31 -14.22
CA VAL A 281 12.62 10.36 -14.71
C VAL A 281 11.38 10.39 -13.81
N ARG A 282 10.19 10.61 -14.37
CA ARG A 282 8.95 10.63 -13.58
C ARG A 282 8.74 9.31 -12.81
N LEU A 283 8.36 9.41 -11.53
CA LEU A 283 7.99 8.26 -10.71
C LEU A 283 6.57 7.77 -11.05
N GLY A 284 6.28 6.49 -10.75
CA GLY A 284 4.97 5.88 -10.97
C GLY A 284 4.66 5.40 -12.39
N GLU A 285 5.64 5.44 -13.30
CA GLU A 285 5.48 4.96 -14.70
C GLU A 285 5.87 3.51 -14.94
#